data_AF-A0A7R9ZAL7-F1
#
_entry.id   AF-A0A7R9ZAL7-F1
#
_cell.length_a   1.000
_cell.length_b   1.000
_cell.length_c   1.000
_cell.angle_alpha   90.00
_cell.angle_beta   90.00
_cell.angle_gamma   90.00
#
_symmetry.space_group_name_H-M   'P 1'
#
loop_
_entity.id
_entity.type
_entity.pdbx_description
1 polymer ?
#
loop_
_entity_poly.entity_id
_entity_poly.type
_entity_poly.pdbx_seq_one_letter_code
_entity_poly.pdbx_strand_id
1 'polypeptide(L)'
;SGNLPLHLFLESCMVSRERALNFGFSRNKDEYKAAVVKCFEVILAANRNAAKMMNGEGRHPLHVAIESCPALYGGIIEPLLGLAPRSLLARDMKTRLYPFAAAAIGADADLDTAYNLLRRDPSVLNRYLTTTRARRKRKNLTYF
;
A
#
# COMPACT_ATOMS: atom_id res chain seq x y z
N SER A 1 -9.97 -10.06 12.81
CA SER A 1 -9.40 -9.05 11.90
C SER A 1 -10.17 -7.75 12.05
N GLY A 2 -9.50 -6.63 12.35
CA GLY A 2 -10.14 -5.32 12.42
C GLY A 2 -10.18 -4.61 11.06
N ASN A 3 -10.33 -5.35 9.97
CA ASN A 3 -10.23 -4.82 8.62
C ASN A 3 -11.55 -4.15 8.22
N LEU A 4 -11.45 -2.93 7.72
CA LEU A 4 -12.59 -2.18 7.19
C LEU A 4 -12.87 -2.65 5.74
N PRO A 5 -14.05 -2.35 5.16
CA PRO A 5 -14.42 -2.85 3.83
C PRO A 5 -13.38 -2.57 2.73
N LEU A 6 -12.72 -1.41 2.78
CA LEU A 6 -11.66 -1.05 1.82
C LEU A 6 -10.39 -1.91 2.00
N HIS A 7 -10.00 -2.27 3.22
CA HIS A 7 -8.86 -3.17 3.46
C HIS A 7 -9.17 -4.58 2.97
N LEU A 8 -10.36 -5.10 3.28
CA LEU A 8 -10.81 -6.43 2.81
C LEU A 8 -10.86 -6.50 1.28
N PHE A 9 -11.38 -5.45 0.63
CA PHE A 9 -11.35 -5.33 -0.82
C PHE A 9 -9.92 -5.39 -1.37
N LEU A 10 -8.99 -4.62 -0.80
CA LEU A 10 -7.59 -4.57 -1.25
C LEU A 10 -6.85 -5.90 -1.04
N GLU A 11 -7.05 -6.57 0.10
CA GLU A 11 -6.50 -7.91 0.35
C GLU A 11 -7.03 -8.94 -0.67
N SER A 12 -8.30 -8.81 -1.08
CA SER A 12 -8.93 -9.68 -2.07
C SER A 12 -8.59 -9.33 -3.54
N CYS A 13 -8.05 -8.13 -3.84
CA CYS A 13 -7.97 -7.61 -5.22
C CYS A 13 -7.01 -8.34 -6.17
N MET A 14 -6.18 -9.27 -5.67
CA MET A 14 -5.39 -10.18 -6.51
C MET A 14 -5.61 -11.67 -6.22
N VAL A 15 -5.98 -12.05 -4.99
CA VAL A 15 -6.29 -13.46 -4.64
C VAL A 15 -7.45 -14.00 -5.48
N SER A 16 -8.40 -13.15 -5.84
CA SER A 16 -9.57 -13.52 -6.66
C SER A 16 -9.30 -13.53 -8.17
N ARG A 17 -8.13 -13.09 -8.64
CA ARG A 17 -7.82 -12.97 -10.09
C ARG A 17 -7.89 -14.30 -10.82
N GLU A 18 -7.19 -15.31 -10.30
CA GLU A 18 -7.12 -16.63 -10.94
C GLU A 18 -8.49 -17.32 -10.93
N ARG A 19 -9.25 -17.18 -9.84
CA ARG A 19 -10.65 -17.64 -9.78
C ARG A 19 -11.52 -16.94 -10.82
N ALA A 20 -11.41 -15.61 -10.95
CA ALA A 20 -12.20 -14.85 -11.92
C ALA A 20 -11.93 -15.23 -13.37
N LEU A 21 -10.66 -15.54 -13.71
CA LEU A 21 -10.30 -16.07 -15.03
C LEU A 21 -10.83 -17.51 -15.21
N ASN A 22 -10.63 -18.40 -14.22
CA ASN A 22 -11.05 -19.80 -14.31
C ASN A 22 -12.57 -19.99 -14.40
N PHE A 23 -13.36 -19.12 -13.76
CA PHE A 23 -14.83 -19.13 -13.84
C PHE A 23 -15.39 -18.29 -15.01
N GLY A 24 -14.54 -17.68 -15.84
CA GLY A 24 -14.97 -16.86 -16.98
C GLY A 24 -15.63 -15.53 -16.60
N PHE A 25 -15.51 -15.07 -15.35
CA PHE A 25 -15.94 -13.73 -14.92
C PHE A 25 -15.08 -12.61 -15.53
N SER A 26 -13.91 -12.95 -16.06
CA SER A 26 -13.13 -12.08 -16.93
C SER A 26 -12.38 -12.90 -17.97
N ARG A 27 -12.24 -12.35 -19.17
CA ARG A 27 -11.60 -12.91 -20.37
C ARG A 27 -10.08 -12.80 -20.32
N ASN A 28 -9.53 -11.78 -19.65
CA ASN A 28 -8.10 -11.55 -19.57
C ASN A 28 -7.69 -10.72 -18.33
N LYS A 29 -6.39 -10.60 -18.09
CA LYS A 29 -5.85 -9.91 -16.91
C LYS A 29 -6.18 -8.41 -16.87
N ASP A 30 -6.32 -7.74 -18.01
CA ASP A 30 -6.49 -6.29 -18.06
C ASP A 30 -7.96 -5.88 -17.89
N GLU A 31 -8.90 -6.66 -18.41
CA GLU A 31 -10.33 -6.53 -18.07
C GLU A 31 -10.56 -6.75 -16.56
N TYR A 32 -9.91 -7.75 -15.96
CA TYR A 32 -9.98 -7.96 -14.51
C TYR A 32 -9.42 -6.75 -13.72
N LYS A 33 -8.26 -6.20 -14.12
CA LYS A 33 -7.71 -4.98 -13.50
C LYS A 33 -8.68 -3.80 -13.63
N ALA A 34 -9.29 -3.61 -14.80
CA ALA A 34 -10.25 -2.53 -15.03
C ALA A 34 -11.50 -2.69 -14.14
N ALA A 35 -12.02 -3.90 -13.98
CA ALA A 35 -13.12 -4.20 -13.07
C ALA A 35 -12.74 -3.92 -11.60
N VAL A 36 -11.54 -4.34 -11.16
CA VAL A 36 -11.00 -4.04 -9.82
C VAL A 36 -10.92 -2.53 -9.59
N VAL A 37 -10.35 -1.76 -10.51
CA VAL A 37 -10.29 -0.29 -10.40
C VAL A 37 -11.71 0.30 -10.33
N LYS A 38 -12.67 -0.23 -11.10
CA LYS A 38 -14.04 0.27 -11.05
C LYS A 38 -14.76 -0.02 -9.73
N CYS A 39 -14.57 -1.20 -9.15
CA CYS A 39 -15.08 -1.51 -7.82
C CYS A 39 -14.46 -0.61 -6.74
N PHE A 40 -13.15 -0.35 -6.83
CA PHE A 40 -12.44 0.55 -5.94
C PHE A 40 -12.97 2.00 -6.01
N GLU A 41 -13.22 2.53 -7.21
CA GLU A 41 -13.86 3.83 -7.41
C GLU A 41 -15.23 3.90 -6.72
N VAL A 42 -16.07 2.88 -6.87
CA VAL A 42 -17.42 2.82 -6.26
C VAL A 42 -17.32 2.83 -4.72
N ILE A 43 -16.39 2.06 -4.15
CA ILE A 43 -16.16 2.03 -2.69
C ILE A 43 -15.74 3.42 -2.17
N LEU A 44 -14.83 4.10 -2.87
CA LEU A 44 -14.39 5.44 -2.47
C LEU A 44 -15.42 6.53 -2.74
N ALA A 45 -16.28 6.39 -3.76
CA ALA A 45 -17.41 7.28 -3.99
C ALA A 45 -18.42 7.20 -2.85
N ALA A 46 -18.69 6.00 -2.33
CA ALA A 46 -19.56 5.78 -1.17
C ALA A 46 -18.93 6.29 0.14
N ASN A 47 -17.60 6.12 0.34
CA ASN A 47 -16.91 6.63 1.53
C ASN A 47 -15.45 7.04 1.26
N ARG A 48 -15.25 8.31 0.92
CA ARG A 48 -13.90 8.90 0.70
C ARG A 48 -13.00 8.88 1.94
N ASN A 49 -13.56 8.84 3.15
CA ASN A 49 -12.77 8.80 4.38
C ASN A 49 -12.16 7.42 4.64
N ALA A 50 -12.69 6.35 4.03
CA ALA A 50 -12.12 5.00 4.15
C ALA A 50 -10.63 4.95 3.78
N ALA A 51 -10.18 5.75 2.81
CA ALA A 51 -8.77 5.87 2.40
C ALA A 51 -7.82 6.32 3.54
N LYS A 52 -8.34 6.98 4.58
CA LYS A 52 -7.56 7.48 5.73
C LYS A 52 -7.62 6.54 6.93
N MET A 53 -8.69 5.75 7.07
CA MET A 53 -8.95 4.93 8.25
C MET A 53 -7.92 3.79 8.35
N MET A 54 -7.38 3.56 9.54
CA MET A 54 -6.53 2.39 9.78
C MET A 54 -7.40 1.17 10.09
N ASN A 55 -6.94 -0.03 9.72
CA ASN A 55 -7.50 -1.26 10.26
C ASN A 55 -7.08 -1.47 11.72
N GLY A 56 -7.56 -2.54 12.35
CA GLY A 56 -7.18 -2.95 13.70
C GLY A 56 -5.69 -3.30 13.89
N GLU A 57 -4.90 -3.37 12.82
CA GLU A 57 -3.43 -3.54 12.87
C GLU A 57 -2.69 -2.19 12.80
N GLY A 58 -3.40 -1.07 12.73
CA GLY A 58 -2.80 0.27 12.55
C GLY A 58 -2.32 0.55 11.11
N ARG A 59 -2.78 -0.23 10.12
CA ARG A 59 -2.38 -0.08 8.72
C ARG A 59 -3.39 0.78 7.96
N HIS A 60 -2.94 1.89 7.36
CA HIS A 60 -3.70 2.57 6.31
C HIS A 60 -3.89 1.67 5.07
N PRO A 61 -4.94 1.89 4.24
CA PRO A 61 -5.19 1.14 3.01
C PRO A 61 -4.00 1.19 2.03
N LEU A 62 -3.22 2.27 2.03
CA LEU A 62 -2.01 2.39 1.21
C LEU A 62 -1.02 1.24 1.44
N HIS A 63 -0.81 0.80 2.70
CA HIS A 63 0.11 -0.30 3.00
C HIS A 63 -0.39 -1.63 2.43
N VAL A 64 -1.71 -1.86 2.50
CA VAL A 64 -2.36 -3.06 1.95
C VAL A 64 -2.34 -3.03 0.43
N ALA A 65 -2.63 -1.89 -0.20
CA ALA A 65 -2.58 -1.74 -1.65
C ALA A 65 -1.20 -2.04 -2.24
N ILE A 66 -0.12 -1.63 -1.56
CA ILE A 66 1.27 -1.91 -1.98
C ILE A 66 1.61 -3.40 -1.82
N GLU A 67 1.17 -4.05 -0.73
CA GLU A 67 1.42 -5.48 -0.49
C GLU A 67 0.58 -6.39 -1.41
N SER A 68 -0.67 -6.00 -1.71
CA SER A 68 -1.63 -6.88 -2.40
C SER A 68 -1.81 -6.58 -3.89
N CYS A 69 -1.70 -5.31 -4.30
CA CYS A 69 -2.07 -4.85 -5.65
C CYS A 69 -1.03 -3.83 -6.22
N PRO A 70 0.31 -4.10 -6.17
CA PRO A 70 1.35 -3.13 -6.51
C PRO A 70 1.27 -2.62 -7.95
N ALA A 71 1.01 -3.52 -8.91
CA ALA A 71 0.88 -3.19 -10.34
C ALA A 71 -0.34 -2.30 -10.70
N LEU A 72 -1.09 -1.78 -9.72
CA LEU A 72 -2.21 -0.85 -9.89
C LEU A 72 -1.89 0.54 -9.33
N TYR A 73 -0.69 1.05 -9.60
CA TYR A 73 -0.27 2.37 -9.13
C TYR A 73 -1.27 3.48 -9.46
N GLY A 74 -1.53 3.74 -10.75
CA GLY A 74 -2.46 4.80 -11.18
C GLY A 74 -3.93 4.52 -10.84
N GLY A 75 -4.34 3.26 -10.80
CA GLY A 75 -5.73 2.86 -10.57
C GLY A 75 -6.15 2.82 -9.08
N ILE A 76 -5.21 2.59 -8.16
CA ILE A 76 -5.49 2.43 -6.73
C ILE A 76 -4.57 3.30 -5.87
N ILE A 77 -3.25 3.19 -6.04
CA ILE A 77 -2.27 3.81 -5.13
C ILE A 77 -2.32 5.34 -5.23
N GLU A 78 -2.36 5.90 -6.44
CA GLU A 78 -2.44 7.34 -6.68
C GLU A 78 -3.73 7.97 -6.12
N PRO A 79 -4.94 7.41 -6.35
CA PRO A 79 -6.16 7.85 -5.67
C PRO A 79 -6.08 7.81 -4.14
N LEU A 80 -5.49 6.75 -3.55
CA LEU A 80 -5.28 6.68 -2.10
C LEU A 80 -4.35 7.80 -1.60
N LEU A 81 -3.28 8.10 -2.32
CA LEU A 81 -2.37 9.21 -2.01
C LEU A 81 -3.05 10.58 -2.15
N GLY A 82 -3.98 10.73 -3.10
CA GLY A 82 -4.80 11.95 -3.26
C GLY A 82 -5.75 12.18 -2.08
N LEU A 83 -6.33 11.12 -1.52
CA LEU A 83 -7.26 11.22 -0.38
C LEU A 83 -6.57 11.22 1.00
N ALA A 84 -5.42 10.56 1.11
CA ALA A 84 -4.71 10.32 2.38
C ALA A 84 -3.19 10.53 2.25
N PRO A 85 -2.69 11.71 1.82
CA PRO A 85 -1.27 11.92 1.51
C PRO A 85 -0.33 11.65 2.70
N ARG A 86 -0.78 11.90 3.94
CA ARG A 86 -0.01 11.61 5.16
C ARG A 86 0.32 10.12 5.35
N SER A 87 -0.42 9.21 4.72
CA SER A 87 -0.12 7.77 4.78
C SER A 87 1.22 7.41 4.12
N LEU A 88 1.72 8.23 3.18
CA LEU A 88 3.06 8.10 2.61
C LEU A 88 4.18 8.26 3.66
N LEU A 89 3.90 9.00 4.74
CA LEU A 89 4.80 9.27 5.86
C LEU A 89 4.50 8.41 7.10
N ALA A 90 3.50 7.53 7.02
CA ALA A 90 3.30 6.48 8.00
C ALA A 90 4.32 5.36 7.76
N ARG A 91 4.67 4.63 8.82
CA ARG A 91 5.36 3.34 8.68
C ARG A 91 4.35 2.25 8.92
N ASP A 92 4.39 1.23 8.08
CA ASP A 92 3.61 0.03 8.30
C ASP A 92 3.96 -0.60 9.65
N MET A 93 2.96 -0.95 10.46
CA MET A 93 3.18 -1.43 11.84
C MET A 93 3.77 -2.84 11.87
N LYS A 94 3.49 -3.66 10.84
CA LYS A 94 4.00 -5.02 10.63
C LYS A 94 5.47 -5.01 10.22
N THR A 95 5.79 -4.47 9.04
CA THR A 95 7.16 -4.46 8.48
C THR A 95 8.06 -3.36 9.04
N ARG A 96 7.49 -2.30 9.63
CA ARG A 96 8.18 -1.06 10.01
C ARG A 96 8.83 -0.33 8.83
N LEU A 97 8.38 -0.56 7.60
CA LEU A 97 8.86 0.16 6.42
C LEU A 97 7.97 1.37 6.09
N TYR A 98 8.54 2.35 5.40
CA TYR A 98 7.75 3.36 4.70
C TYR A 98 7.22 2.76 3.39
N PRO A 99 6.09 3.26 2.85
CA PRO A 99 5.50 2.79 1.59
C PRO A 99 6.49 2.58 0.43
N PHE A 100 7.38 3.54 0.14
CA PHE A 100 8.38 3.40 -0.92
C PHE A 100 9.34 2.22 -0.70
N ALA A 101 9.71 1.97 0.57
CA ALA A 101 10.63 0.90 0.93
C ALA A 101 9.93 -0.46 0.97
N ALA A 102 8.63 -0.49 1.29
CA ALA A 102 7.81 -1.70 1.20
C ALA A 102 7.64 -2.15 -0.27
N ALA A 103 7.40 -1.21 -1.18
CA ALA A 103 7.32 -1.49 -2.62
C ALA A 103 8.66 -1.96 -3.25
N ALA A 104 9.79 -1.65 -2.61
CA ALA A 104 11.13 -1.97 -3.12
C ALA A 104 11.71 -3.30 -2.61
N ILE A 105 10.93 -4.12 -1.89
CA ILE A 105 11.43 -5.39 -1.30
C ILE A 105 10.45 -6.56 -1.53
N GLY A 106 10.99 -7.78 -1.47
CA GLY A 106 10.20 -9.01 -1.63
C GLY A 106 10.16 -9.52 -3.07
N ALA A 107 9.38 -10.58 -3.29
CA ALA A 107 9.20 -11.17 -4.63
C ALA A 107 8.36 -10.28 -5.56
N ASP A 108 7.40 -9.55 -5.00
CA ASP A 108 6.49 -8.64 -5.71
C ASP A 108 7.00 -7.18 -5.74
N ALA A 109 8.31 -6.99 -5.66
CA ALA A 109 8.93 -5.67 -5.66
C ALA A 109 8.70 -4.94 -6.99
N ASP A 110 8.21 -3.70 -6.91
CA ASP A 110 7.90 -2.84 -8.05
C ASP A 110 8.69 -1.52 -7.90
N LEU A 111 9.74 -1.39 -8.71
CA LEU A 111 10.63 -0.23 -8.69
C LEU A 111 9.95 1.04 -9.22
N ASP A 112 8.98 0.93 -10.12
CA ASP A 112 8.23 2.09 -10.63
C ASP A 112 7.29 2.60 -9.54
N THR A 113 6.56 1.71 -8.85
CA THR A 113 5.78 2.09 -7.67
C THR A 113 6.67 2.66 -6.56
N ALA A 114 7.82 2.05 -6.27
CA ALA A 114 8.76 2.57 -5.26
C ALA A 114 9.30 3.96 -5.63
N TYR A 115 9.71 4.17 -6.88
CA TYR A 115 10.17 5.46 -7.38
C TYR A 115 9.06 6.52 -7.32
N ASN A 116 7.85 6.19 -7.78
CA ASN A 116 6.73 7.13 -7.79
C ASN A 116 6.29 7.52 -6.37
N LEU A 117 6.24 6.56 -5.43
CA LEU A 117 6.02 6.83 -4.00
C LEU A 117 7.08 7.76 -3.43
N LEU A 118 8.36 7.50 -3.72
CA LEU A 118 9.48 8.30 -3.23
C LEU A 118 9.49 9.72 -3.83
N ARG A 119 9.24 9.84 -5.14
CA ARG A 119 9.13 11.11 -5.87
C ARG A 119 7.96 11.97 -5.37
N ARG A 120 6.89 11.35 -4.85
CA ARG A 120 5.71 12.06 -4.32
C ARG A 120 5.99 12.85 -3.04
N ASP A 121 6.87 12.36 -2.17
CA ASP A 121 7.40 13.11 -1.02
C ASP A 121 8.83 12.64 -0.64
N PRO A 122 9.87 13.25 -1.23
CA PRO A 122 11.26 12.91 -0.93
C PRO A 122 11.68 13.16 0.53
N SER A 123 10.91 13.93 1.31
CA SER A 123 11.23 14.19 2.73
C SER A 123 11.18 12.92 3.60
N VAL A 124 10.54 11.86 3.10
CA VAL A 124 10.53 10.53 3.71
C VAL A 124 11.95 9.97 3.91
N LEU A 125 12.91 10.31 3.03
CA LEU A 125 14.32 9.91 3.17
C LEU A 125 14.96 10.52 4.42
N ASN A 126 14.73 11.80 4.70
CA ASN A 126 15.26 12.47 5.90
C ASN A 126 14.72 11.81 7.18
N ARG A 127 13.44 11.44 7.19
CA ARG A 127 12.83 10.69 8.30
C ARG A 127 13.44 9.29 8.45
N TYR A 128 13.63 8.58 7.33
CA TYR A 128 14.21 7.24 7.29
C TYR A 128 15.67 7.21 7.78
N LEU A 129 16.52 8.10 7.27
CA LEU A 129 17.93 8.22 7.64
C LEU A 129 18.10 8.61 9.11
N THR A 130 17.34 9.59 9.59
CA THR A 130 17.38 10.05 10.99
C THR A 130 17.00 8.92 11.95
N THR A 131 15.93 8.18 11.66
CA THR A 131 15.49 7.04 12.47
C THR A 131 16.52 5.90 12.49
N THR A 132 17.18 5.65 11.36
CA THR A 132 18.21 4.60 11.24
C THR A 132 19.48 4.97 12.01
N ARG A 133 19.94 6.23 11.93
CA ARG A 133 21.07 6.75 12.72
C ARG A 133 20.82 6.65 14.23
N ALA A 134 19.61 7.03 14.68
CA ALA A 134 19.24 6.95 16.10
C ALA A 134 19.25 5.50 16.64
N ARG A 135 18.76 4.53 15.86
CA ARG A 135 18.82 3.10 16.21
C ARG A 135 20.25 2.58 16.33
N ARG A 136 21.15 2.96 15.41
CA ARG A 136 22.57 2.57 15.45
C ARG A 136 23.27 3.13 16.69
N LYS A 137 23.02 4.39 17.05
CA LYS A 137 23.60 5.01 18.26
C LYS A 137 23.13 4.33 19.55
N ARG A 138 21.85 3.93 19.64
CA ARG A 138 21.34 3.15 20.80
C ARG A 138 21.98 1.77 20.93
N LYS A 139 22.16 1.03 19.84
CA LYS A 139 22.83 -0.29 19.88
C LYS A 139 24.27 -0.20 20.38
N ASN A 140 24.97 0.91 20.12
CA ASN A 140 26.34 1.11 20.60
C ASN A 140 26.43 1.51 22.08
N LEU A 141 25.33 1.93 22.73
CA LEU A 141 25.29 2.28 24.16
C LEU A 141 24.88 1.11 25.07
N THR A 142 24.54 -0.05 24.52
CA THR A 142 24.12 -1.25 25.27
C THR A 142 25.22 -2.33 25.37
N TYR A 143 26.48 -1.94 25.12
CA TYR A 143 27.68 -2.78 25.22
C TYR A 143 28.76 -2.15 26.12
N PHE A 144 28.35 -1.26 27.04
CA PHE A 144 29.15 -0.63 28.08
C PHE A 144 28.37 -0.64 29.39
#